data_AF-A0A832UQF6-F1
#
_entry.id   AF-A0A832UQF6-F1
#
_cell.length_a   1.000
_cell.length_b   1.000
_cell.length_c   1.000
_cell.angle_alpha   90.00
_cell.angle_beta   90.00
_cell.angle_gamma   90.00
#
_symmetry.space_group_name_H-M   'P 1'
#
loop_
_entity.id
_entity.type
_entity.pdbx_description
1 polymer ?
#
loop_
_entity_poly.entity_id
_entity_poly.type
_entity_poly.pdbx_seq_one_letter_code
_entity_poly.pdbx_strand_id
1 'polypeptide(L)'
;MGVSSTEISEGKVKILVQGGEHKPEKTVGFYNPRMEFNRDFTIATLAAVCKKGWKALDAFGASGIRGIRFCKEIDGLEVTINDISQGAISLIKKNVKRNKVLAEILKRDAAALMNERKFDFIDLDPFGSPAPFLEPAFRSIRNKGIVGITTTDMTALCGIYPKVAKRNYGGTSLRTEYCHEIGARLVIAAAVRAAARFEKGIQVLSVLNADHYLRITLRATEGAEDANKSLENIEPAYHCFDCGEHGFEKKCKCKKKLSEFGPIWSGSIFDEKFIKSGLKIVETRDFGTQKRLIKTLELMKEEAGGSVFYYDLHKRYKGNVPRIAEAIEKLNEKGIKATRTHFNPTAIRSEKFSK
;
A
#
# COMPACT_ATOMS: atom_id res chain seq x y z
N MET A 1 -20.33 -33.68 -5.81
CA MET A 1 -20.78 -32.75 -6.86
C MET A 1 -19.66 -31.76 -7.11
N GLY A 2 -19.11 -31.71 -8.33
CA GLY A 2 -17.93 -30.90 -8.63
C GLY A 2 -18.25 -29.41 -8.63
N VAL A 3 -17.52 -28.64 -7.83
CA VAL A 3 -17.58 -27.17 -7.87
C VAL A 3 -17.13 -26.73 -9.27
N SER A 4 -17.99 -26.02 -10.01
CA SER A 4 -17.62 -25.51 -11.33
C SER A 4 -16.44 -24.54 -11.21
N SER A 5 -15.40 -24.79 -11.99
CA SER A 5 -14.23 -23.91 -12.05
C SER A 5 -14.31 -23.04 -13.31
N THR A 6 -14.15 -21.73 -13.14
CA THR A 6 -14.09 -20.77 -14.24
C THR A 6 -12.62 -20.48 -14.56
N GLU A 7 -12.27 -20.41 -15.84
CA GLU A 7 -10.96 -19.92 -16.26
C GLU A 7 -10.97 -18.39 -16.34
N ILE A 8 -9.95 -17.76 -15.78
CA ILE A 8 -9.70 -16.32 -15.86
C ILE A 8 -8.30 -16.10 -16.45
N SER A 9 -8.19 -15.11 -17.32
CA SER A 9 -6.91 -14.61 -17.82
C SER A 9 -6.63 -13.24 -17.20
N GLU A 10 -5.42 -13.06 -16.66
CA GLU A 10 -4.93 -11.78 -16.13
C GLU A 10 -3.44 -11.66 -16.44
N GLY A 11 -3.00 -10.54 -17.02
CA GLY A 11 -1.61 -10.39 -17.47
C GLY A 11 -1.20 -11.54 -18.40
N LYS A 12 -0.05 -12.18 -18.09
CA LYS A 12 0.48 -13.30 -18.90
C LYS A 12 0.04 -14.69 -18.42
N VAL A 13 -0.92 -14.77 -17.50
CA VAL A 13 -1.27 -16.02 -16.81
C VAL A 13 -2.74 -16.37 -16.96
N LYS A 14 -3.03 -17.67 -16.92
CA LYS A 14 -4.39 -18.23 -16.92
C LYS A 14 -4.59 -19.06 -15.68
N ILE A 15 -5.60 -18.74 -14.89
CA ILE A 15 -5.90 -19.44 -13.64
C ILE A 15 -7.31 -20.00 -13.64
N LEU A 16 -7.48 -21.09 -12.90
CA LEU A 16 -8.79 -21.59 -12.50
C LEU A 16 -9.17 -20.93 -11.18
N VAL A 17 -10.43 -20.50 -11.09
CA VAL A 17 -11.06 -20.02 -9.86
C VAL A 17 -12.30 -20.88 -9.60
N GLN A 18 -12.58 -21.18 -8.33
CA GLN A 18 -13.79 -21.91 -7.96
C GLN A 18 -14.89 -20.92 -7.56
N GLY A 19 -16.10 -21.08 -8.11
CA GLY A 19 -17.19 -20.13 -7.94
C GLY A 19 -17.60 -19.92 -6.49
N GLY A 20 -17.93 -18.68 -6.14
CA GLY A 20 -18.41 -18.26 -4.82
C GLY A 20 -18.53 -16.74 -4.77
N GLU A 21 -19.48 -16.19 -5.54
CA GLU A 21 -19.59 -14.75 -5.80
C GLU A 21 -19.88 -13.89 -4.56
N HIS A 22 -20.22 -14.46 -3.40
CA HIS A 22 -20.82 -13.69 -2.29
C HIS A 22 -20.24 -13.96 -0.89
N LYS A 23 -19.20 -14.78 -0.70
CA LYS A 23 -18.54 -14.98 0.63
C LYS A 23 -17.02 -15.25 0.51
N PRO A 24 -16.17 -14.22 0.40
CA PRO A 24 -14.71 -14.33 0.21
C PRO A 24 -14.04 -15.29 1.20
N GLU A 25 -14.41 -15.22 2.49
CA GLU A 25 -13.83 -16.07 3.53
C GLU A 25 -14.21 -17.56 3.43
N LYS A 26 -15.23 -17.91 2.62
CA LYS A 26 -15.69 -19.29 2.41
C LYS A 26 -15.40 -19.83 1.01
N THR A 27 -14.95 -18.97 0.10
CA THR A 27 -14.63 -19.38 -1.27
C THR A 27 -13.23 -19.98 -1.32
N VAL A 28 -13.14 -21.24 -1.71
CA VAL A 28 -11.85 -21.88 -2.00
C VAL A 28 -11.22 -21.18 -3.20
N GLY A 29 -10.05 -20.58 -3.01
CA GLY A 29 -9.33 -19.93 -4.11
C GLY A 29 -9.93 -18.59 -4.55
N PHE A 30 -10.25 -17.74 -3.58
CA PHE A 30 -10.75 -16.39 -3.82
C PHE A 30 -9.96 -15.64 -4.90
N TYR A 31 -10.69 -14.95 -5.77
CA TYR A 31 -10.16 -14.07 -6.79
C TYR A 31 -11.06 -12.85 -6.91
N ASN A 32 -10.45 -11.67 -6.88
CA ASN A 32 -11.14 -10.41 -7.12
C ASN A 32 -10.55 -9.74 -8.37
N PRO A 33 -11.31 -9.58 -9.47
CA PRO A 33 -10.82 -8.92 -10.67
C PRO A 33 -10.50 -7.43 -10.44
N ARG A 34 -11.15 -6.76 -9.47
CA ARG A 34 -10.83 -5.36 -9.13
C ARG A 34 -9.41 -5.19 -8.59
N MET A 35 -8.80 -6.27 -8.09
CA MET A 35 -7.43 -6.28 -7.56
C MET A 35 -6.37 -6.46 -8.66
N GLU A 36 -6.76 -6.58 -9.94
CA GLU A 36 -5.81 -6.62 -11.06
C GLU A 36 -4.93 -5.37 -11.06
N PHE A 37 -5.50 -4.19 -10.80
CA PHE A 37 -4.74 -2.94 -10.70
C PHE A 37 -3.66 -2.97 -9.61
N ASN A 38 -3.96 -3.57 -8.45
CA ASN A 38 -2.99 -3.74 -7.36
C ASN A 38 -1.85 -4.69 -7.78
N ARG A 39 -2.21 -5.81 -8.44
CA ARG A 39 -1.24 -6.80 -8.92
C ARG A 39 -0.36 -6.22 -10.02
N ASP A 40 -0.92 -5.53 -11.00
CA ASP A 40 -0.21 -4.81 -12.05
C ASP A 40 0.76 -3.78 -11.47
N PHE A 41 0.30 -2.94 -10.51
CA PHE A 41 1.15 -1.98 -9.82
C PHE A 41 2.32 -2.67 -9.10
N THR A 42 2.05 -3.79 -8.43
CA THR A 42 3.07 -4.57 -7.72
C THR A 42 4.08 -5.17 -8.69
N ILE A 43 3.63 -5.77 -9.80
CA ILE A 43 4.52 -6.32 -10.83
C ILE A 43 5.41 -5.24 -11.41
N ALA A 44 4.82 -4.11 -11.82
CA ALA A 44 5.57 -3.01 -12.45
C ALA A 44 6.64 -2.45 -11.52
N THR A 45 6.28 -2.19 -10.26
CA THR A 45 7.19 -1.59 -9.28
C THR A 45 8.23 -2.57 -8.74
N LEU A 46 7.87 -3.84 -8.54
CA LEU A 46 8.82 -4.88 -8.11
C LEU A 46 9.81 -5.23 -9.21
N ALA A 47 9.35 -5.40 -10.45
CA ALA A 47 10.21 -5.69 -11.60
C ALA A 47 11.28 -4.60 -11.83
N ALA A 48 10.99 -3.37 -11.41
CA ALA A 48 11.90 -2.25 -11.52
C ALA A 48 13.08 -2.27 -10.53
N VAL A 49 13.00 -3.07 -9.45
CA VAL A 49 13.97 -3.04 -8.35
C VAL A 49 14.45 -4.40 -7.87
N CYS A 50 13.75 -5.48 -8.18
CA CYS A 50 14.16 -6.81 -7.77
C CYS A 50 15.47 -7.21 -8.45
N LYS A 51 16.21 -8.11 -7.80
CA LYS A 51 17.43 -8.70 -8.37
C LYS A 51 17.21 -10.18 -8.63
N LYS A 52 17.94 -10.71 -9.61
CA LYS A 52 17.99 -12.15 -9.85
C LYS A 52 18.41 -12.90 -8.58
N GLY A 53 17.71 -13.98 -8.26
CA GLY A 53 17.91 -14.79 -7.05
C GLY A 53 17.17 -14.26 -5.81
N TRP A 54 16.39 -13.18 -5.93
CA TRP A 54 15.55 -12.72 -4.82
C TRP A 54 14.49 -13.75 -4.48
N LYS A 55 14.35 -14.03 -3.18
CA LYS A 55 13.30 -14.89 -2.64
C LYS A 55 12.04 -14.07 -2.38
N ALA A 56 10.96 -14.36 -3.11
CA ALA A 56 9.69 -13.67 -3.01
C ALA A 56 8.64 -14.55 -2.33
N LEU A 57 7.92 -14.00 -1.35
CA LEU A 57 6.80 -14.66 -0.68
C LEU A 57 5.47 -13.99 -1.08
N ASP A 58 4.58 -14.78 -1.69
CA ASP A 58 3.15 -14.51 -1.71
C ASP A 58 2.53 -15.18 -0.47
N ALA A 59 2.29 -14.39 0.58
CA ALA A 59 1.95 -14.93 1.90
C ALA A 59 0.51 -15.48 1.98
N PHE A 60 -0.38 -14.98 1.12
CA PHE A 60 -1.81 -15.28 1.07
C PHE A 60 -2.25 -15.62 -0.36
N GLY A 61 -1.82 -16.80 -0.83
CA GLY A 61 -1.89 -17.17 -2.23
C GLY A 61 -3.32 -17.26 -2.79
N ALA A 62 -4.31 -17.73 -2.03
CA ALA A 62 -5.68 -17.97 -2.47
C ALA A 62 -5.75 -18.77 -3.80
N SER A 63 -5.99 -18.12 -4.94
CA SER A 63 -5.95 -18.75 -6.28
C SER A 63 -4.52 -18.98 -6.82
N GLY A 64 -3.53 -18.36 -6.20
CA GLY A 64 -2.12 -18.32 -6.60
C GLY A 64 -1.81 -17.21 -7.61
N ILE A 65 -2.79 -16.37 -7.96
CA ILE A 65 -2.65 -15.41 -9.07
C ILE A 65 -1.42 -14.52 -8.93
N ARG A 66 -1.17 -13.99 -7.73
CA ARG A 66 -0.10 -13.03 -7.48
C ARG A 66 1.27 -13.71 -7.60
N GLY A 67 1.51 -14.80 -6.88
CA GLY A 67 2.74 -15.57 -6.99
C GLY A 67 3.02 -16.13 -8.38
N ILE A 68 2.00 -16.60 -9.10
CA ILE A 68 2.15 -17.10 -10.47
C ILE A 68 2.54 -15.97 -11.43
N ARG A 69 1.95 -14.78 -11.28
CA ARG A 69 2.36 -13.60 -12.04
C ARG A 69 3.79 -13.17 -11.72
N PHE A 70 4.23 -13.23 -10.45
CA PHE A 70 5.63 -13.01 -10.10
C PHE A 70 6.56 -13.95 -10.86
N CYS A 71 6.24 -15.25 -10.91
CA CYS A 71 7.05 -16.23 -11.65
C CYS A 71 7.10 -15.96 -13.16
N LYS A 72 5.97 -15.49 -13.74
CA LYS A 72 5.81 -15.39 -15.19
C LYS A 72 6.27 -14.05 -15.76
N GLU A 73 6.17 -12.98 -14.96
CA GLU A 73 6.33 -11.60 -15.42
C GLU A 73 7.58 -10.91 -14.83
N ILE A 74 8.28 -11.56 -13.88
CA ILE A 74 9.50 -11.04 -13.28
C ILE A 74 10.62 -12.08 -13.37
N ASP A 75 11.64 -11.78 -14.15
CA ASP A 75 12.73 -12.71 -14.42
C ASP A 75 13.63 -12.90 -13.20
N GLY A 76 13.87 -14.17 -12.85
CA GLY A 76 14.86 -14.56 -11.86
C GLY A 76 14.41 -14.46 -10.39
N LEU A 77 13.11 -14.34 -10.11
CA LEU A 77 12.57 -14.48 -8.76
C LEU A 77 12.41 -15.95 -8.36
N GLU A 78 12.82 -16.29 -7.14
CA GLU A 78 12.48 -17.55 -6.48
C GLU A 78 11.20 -17.37 -5.66
N VAL A 79 10.06 -17.83 -6.20
CA VAL A 79 8.75 -17.54 -5.62
C VAL A 79 8.26 -18.68 -4.73
N THR A 80 7.84 -18.33 -3.52
CA THR A 80 7.06 -19.16 -2.60
C THR A 80 5.62 -18.65 -2.55
N ILE A 81 4.65 -19.53 -2.78
CA ILE A 81 3.23 -19.25 -2.66
C ILE A 81 2.67 -20.02 -1.46
N ASN A 82 2.20 -19.29 -0.45
CA ASN A 82 1.70 -19.86 0.80
C ASN A 82 0.20 -19.64 0.95
N ASP A 83 -0.52 -20.63 1.49
CA ASP A 83 -1.89 -20.44 1.97
C ASP A 83 -2.21 -21.43 3.11
N ILE A 84 -3.04 -21.02 4.07
CA ILE A 84 -3.45 -21.90 5.18
C ILE A 84 -4.49 -22.95 4.73
N SER A 85 -5.28 -22.64 3.70
CA SER A 85 -6.40 -23.46 3.23
C SER A 85 -5.93 -24.60 2.33
N GLN A 86 -6.28 -25.85 2.69
CA GLN A 86 -6.01 -27.02 1.86
C GLN A 86 -6.64 -26.92 0.47
N GLY A 87 -7.81 -26.29 0.37
CA GLY A 87 -8.49 -26.06 -0.90
C GLY A 87 -7.69 -25.11 -1.79
N ALA A 88 -7.22 -23.99 -1.24
CA ALA A 88 -6.38 -23.02 -1.94
C ALA A 88 -5.09 -23.68 -2.45
N ILE A 89 -4.39 -24.45 -1.61
CA ILE A 89 -3.17 -25.18 -1.99
C ILE A 89 -3.41 -26.14 -3.16
N SER A 90 -4.54 -26.84 -3.16
CA SER A 90 -4.89 -27.75 -4.25
C SER A 90 -5.14 -27.00 -5.56
N LEU A 91 -5.72 -25.80 -5.48
CA LEU A 91 -5.95 -24.93 -6.63
C LEU A 91 -4.64 -24.27 -7.13
N ILE A 92 -3.80 -23.76 -6.23
CA ILE A 92 -2.49 -23.18 -6.54
C ILE A 92 -1.63 -24.19 -7.30
N LYS A 93 -1.56 -25.45 -6.84
CA LYS A 93 -0.84 -26.52 -7.55
C LYS A 93 -1.32 -26.72 -8.99
N LYS A 94 -2.64 -26.70 -9.21
CA LYS A 94 -3.23 -26.80 -10.56
C LYS A 94 -2.86 -25.59 -11.42
N ASN A 95 -2.95 -24.38 -10.86
CA ASN A 95 -2.68 -23.13 -11.57
C ASN A 95 -1.18 -22.95 -11.89
N VAL A 96 -0.28 -23.31 -10.98
CA VAL A 96 1.18 -23.34 -11.21
C VAL A 96 1.52 -24.29 -12.36
N LYS A 97 0.99 -25.53 -12.34
CA LYS A 97 1.18 -26.50 -13.43
C LYS A 97 0.61 -25.97 -14.76
N ARG A 98 -0.57 -25.35 -14.74
CA ARG A 98 -1.22 -24.78 -15.94
C ARG A 98 -0.36 -23.70 -16.62
N ASN A 99 0.29 -22.85 -15.83
CA ASN A 99 1.11 -21.75 -16.35
C ASN A 99 2.55 -22.15 -16.68
N LYS A 100 2.93 -23.41 -16.40
CA LYS A 100 4.26 -23.97 -16.61
C LYS A 100 5.34 -23.11 -15.93
N VAL A 101 5.08 -22.71 -14.69
CA VAL A 101 6.02 -21.94 -13.86
C VAL A 101 6.53 -22.80 -12.71
N LEU A 102 7.70 -22.43 -12.17
CA LEU A 102 8.27 -23.05 -10.99
C LEU A 102 8.02 -22.15 -9.79
N ALA A 103 7.30 -22.66 -8.80
CA ALA A 103 7.06 -22.00 -7.53
C ALA A 103 7.04 -23.04 -6.40
N GLU A 104 7.60 -22.69 -5.26
CA GLU A 104 7.45 -23.49 -4.04
C GLU A 104 6.04 -23.24 -3.47
N ILE A 105 5.29 -24.29 -3.18
CA ILE A 105 3.91 -24.18 -2.68
C ILE A 105 3.85 -24.74 -1.27
N LEU A 106 3.51 -23.88 -0.30
CA LEU A 106 3.50 -24.25 1.13
C LEU A 106 2.12 -24.07 1.75
N LYS A 107 1.77 -24.99 2.64
CA LYS A 107 0.59 -24.88 3.50
C LYS A 107 1.02 -24.56 4.93
N ARG A 108 1.14 -23.28 5.25
CA ARG A 108 1.54 -22.82 6.58
C ARG A 108 0.70 -21.63 7.01
N ASP A 109 0.63 -21.43 8.32
CA ASP A 109 0.30 -20.11 8.84
C ASP A 109 1.35 -19.10 8.36
N ALA A 110 0.89 -17.95 7.85
CA ALA A 110 1.77 -16.97 7.23
C ALA A 110 2.75 -16.36 8.26
N ALA A 111 2.31 -16.11 9.49
CA ALA A 111 3.16 -15.59 10.55
C ALA A 111 4.22 -16.62 10.95
N ALA A 112 3.85 -17.90 11.11
CA ALA A 112 4.80 -18.97 11.39
C ALA A 112 5.87 -19.10 10.29
N LEU A 113 5.45 -19.13 9.02
CA LEU A 113 6.37 -19.22 7.88
C LEU A 113 7.39 -18.08 7.85
N MET A 114 6.93 -16.84 8.10
CA MET A 114 7.79 -15.67 8.13
C MET A 114 8.73 -15.65 9.35
N ASN A 115 8.37 -16.29 10.46
CA ASN A 115 9.29 -16.48 11.59
C ASN A 115 10.40 -17.51 11.30
N GLU A 116 10.13 -18.49 10.42
CA GLU A 116 11.03 -19.61 10.10
C GLU A 116 11.99 -19.31 8.93
N ARG A 117 11.58 -18.44 8.01
CA ARG A 117 12.31 -18.20 6.75
C ARG A 117 12.64 -16.73 6.56
N LYS A 118 13.59 -16.48 5.65
CA LYS A 118 14.00 -15.15 5.21
C LYS A 118 13.67 -14.94 3.74
N PHE A 119 13.15 -13.77 3.42
CA PHE A 119 12.79 -13.37 2.05
C PHE A 119 13.37 -12.01 1.70
N ASP A 120 13.53 -11.74 0.40
CA ASP A 120 13.95 -10.44 -0.14
C ASP A 120 12.73 -9.60 -0.56
N PHE A 121 11.61 -10.26 -0.85
CA PHE A 121 10.32 -9.63 -1.06
C PHE A 121 9.21 -10.39 -0.35
N ILE A 122 8.32 -9.68 0.35
CA ILE A 122 7.15 -10.25 1.03
C ILE A 122 5.91 -9.45 0.62
N ASP A 123 4.90 -10.14 0.10
CA ASP A 123 3.59 -9.56 -0.18
C ASP A 123 2.57 -9.97 0.88
N LEU A 124 2.09 -9.00 1.65
CA LEU A 124 1.00 -9.16 2.62
C LEU A 124 -0.29 -8.62 2.00
N ASP A 125 -1.17 -9.52 1.56
CA ASP A 125 -2.50 -9.21 1.04
C ASP A 125 -3.61 -9.98 1.79
N PRO A 126 -3.73 -9.81 3.12
CA PRO A 126 -4.75 -10.49 3.91
C PRO A 126 -6.14 -9.87 3.70
N PHE A 127 -7.18 -10.60 4.08
CA PHE A 127 -8.50 -10.01 4.23
C PHE A 127 -8.54 -9.05 5.43
N GLY A 128 -8.76 -7.75 5.16
CA GLY A 128 -8.92 -6.72 6.19
C GLY A 128 -7.60 -6.12 6.66
N SER A 129 -7.20 -6.46 7.88
CA SER A 129 -6.07 -5.83 8.58
C SER A 129 -4.77 -6.64 8.42
N PRO A 130 -3.66 -6.00 8.03
CA PRO A 130 -2.34 -6.64 8.00
C PRO A 130 -1.63 -6.66 9.35
N ALA A 131 -2.19 -6.02 10.39
CA ALA A 131 -1.53 -5.82 11.68
C ALA A 131 -0.90 -7.10 12.29
N PRO A 132 -1.58 -8.27 12.31
CA PRO A 132 -1.00 -9.50 12.90
C PRO A 132 0.26 -10.02 12.19
N PHE A 133 0.53 -9.53 10.97
CA PHE A 133 1.59 -10.03 10.10
C PHE A 133 2.76 -9.06 9.96
N LEU A 134 2.69 -7.86 10.58
CA LEU A 134 3.74 -6.85 10.49
C LEU A 134 5.03 -7.33 11.16
N GLU A 135 4.98 -7.75 12.43
CA GLU A 135 6.16 -8.25 13.14
C GLU A 135 6.78 -9.48 12.47
N PRO A 136 6.02 -10.53 12.10
CA PRO A 136 6.57 -11.65 11.34
C PRO A 136 7.24 -11.22 10.03
N ALA A 137 6.62 -10.32 9.26
CA ALA A 137 7.19 -9.86 7.99
C ALA A 137 8.52 -9.15 8.17
N PHE A 138 8.64 -8.25 9.16
CA PHE A 138 9.90 -7.55 9.41
C PHE A 138 10.96 -8.41 10.10
N ARG A 139 10.56 -9.44 10.85
CA ARG A 139 11.49 -10.48 11.28
C ARG A 139 12.04 -11.25 10.08
N SER A 140 11.21 -11.53 9.08
CA SER A 140 11.56 -12.34 7.92
C SER A 140 12.37 -11.59 6.85
N ILE A 141 12.08 -10.31 6.64
CA ILE A 141 12.66 -9.56 5.53
C ILE A 141 14.17 -9.37 5.69
N ARG A 142 14.92 -9.57 4.61
CA ARG A 142 16.37 -9.32 4.56
C ARG A 142 16.69 -7.84 4.44
N ASN A 143 17.94 -7.47 4.72
CA ASN A 143 18.45 -6.13 4.47
C ASN A 143 18.18 -5.68 3.03
N LYS A 144 17.68 -4.46 2.86
CA LYS A 144 17.27 -3.86 1.57
C LYS A 144 16.13 -4.60 0.86
N GLY A 145 15.51 -5.59 1.53
CA GLY A 145 14.32 -6.27 1.06
C GLY A 145 13.08 -5.37 1.12
N ILE A 146 12.04 -5.78 0.40
CA ILE A 146 10.81 -5.00 0.24
C ILE A 146 9.61 -5.76 0.83
N VAL A 147 8.80 -5.05 1.62
CA VAL A 147 7.51 -5.53 2.10
C VAL A 147 6.41 -4.73 1.42
N GLY A 148 5.57 -5.43 0.67
CA GLY A 148 4.34 -4.90 0.11
C GLY A 148 3.17 -5.21 1.03
N ILE A 149 2.44 -4.19 1.49
CA ILE A 149 1.34 -4.32 2.43
C ILE A 149 0.07 -3.81 1.76
N THR A 150 -0.93 -4.67 1.65
CA THR A 150 -2.28 -4.30 1.25
C THR A 150 -3.19 -4.32 2.46
N THR A 151 -4.06 -3.31 2.60
CA THR A 151 -5.11 -3.30 3.61
C THR A 151 -6.44 -2.84 3.03
N THR A 152 -7.50 -3.50 3.45
CA THR A 152 -8.90 -3.14 3.14
C THR A 152 -9.67 -2.69 4.38
N ASP A 153 -9.00 -2.53 5.53
CA ASP A 153 -9.58 -2.10 6.81
C ASP A 153 -9.84 -0.58 6.86
N MET A 154 -10.46 -0.06 5.79
CA MET A 154 -10.67 1.39 5.61
C MET A 154 -11.63 1.96 6.66
N THR A 155 -12.52 1.15 7.24
CA THR A 155 -13.44 1.63 8.27
C THR A 155 -12.72 2.02 9.57
N ALA A 156 -11.74 1.22 10.01
CA ALA A 156 -10.89 1.59 11.13
C ALA A 156 -9.96 2.76 10.75
N LEU A 157 -9.30 2.65 9.58
CA LEU A 157 -8.29 3.60 9.11
C LEU A 157 -8.86 5.00 8.77
N CYS A 158 -10.15 5.11 8.45
CA CYS A 158 -10.84 6.38 8.20
C CYS A 158 -11.59 6.94 9.43
N GLY A 159 -11.34 6.39 10.62
CA GLY A 159 -11.86 6.96 11.88
C GLY A 159 -13.30 6.62 12.21
N ILE A 160 -13.93 5.64 11.53
CA ILE A 160 -15.27 5.14 11.91
C ILE A 160 -15.18 4.28 13.17
N TYR A 161 -14.15 3.42 13.25
CA TYR A 161 -13.91 2.55 14.40
C TYR A 161 -12.54 2.85 15.07
N PRO A 162 -12.40 3.97 15.80
CA PRO A 162 -11.12 4.43 16.33
C PRO A 162 -10.48 3.45 17.33
N LYS A 163 -11.28 2.68 18.09
CA LYS A 163 -10.77 1.63 18.99
C LYS A 163 -10.10 0.47 18.24
N VAL A 164 -10.58 0.16 17.03
CA VAL A 164 -9.98 -0.86 16.16
C VAL A 164 -8.64 -0.35 15.62
N ALA A 165 -8.61 0.89 15.14
CA ALA A 165 -7.37 1.52 14.67
C ALA A 165 -6.31 1.58 15.77
N LYS A 166 -6.71 1.98 17.00
CA LYS A 166 -5.79 2.04 18.15
C LYS A 166 -5.21 0.67 18.49
N ARG A 167 -6.03 -0.39 18.47
CA ARG A 167 -5.60 -1.76 18.77
C ARG A 167 -4.67 -2.33 17.71
N ASN A 168 -5.02 -2.15 16.43
CA ASN A 168 -4.29 -2.77 15.32
C ASN A 168 -3.05 -1.97 14.92
N TYR A 169 -3.10 -0.65 15.02
CA TYR A 169 -2.06 0.24 14.47
C TYR A 169 -1.45 1.18 15.51
N GLY A 170 -1.87 1.14 16.78
CA GLY A 170 -1.25 1.94 17.85
C GLY A 170 -1.58 3.44 17.82
N GLY A 171 -2.56 3.86 17.03
CA GLY A 171 -2.98 5.26 16.93
C GLY A 171 -4.41 5.41 16.42
N THR A 172 -4.94 6.62 16.41
CA THR A 172 -6.31 6.91 15.96
C THR A 172 -6.33 7.77 14.71
N SER A 173 -7.33 7.55 13.86
CA SER A 173 -7.62 8.38 12.68
C SER A 173 -8.78 9.32 12.95
N LEU A 174 -8.98 10.31 12.09
CA LEU A 174 -10.11 11.22 12.10
C LEU A 174 -10.94 11.07 10.82
N ARG A 175 -12.24 11.37 10.94
CA ARG A 175 -13.16 11.44 9.80
C ARG A 175 -12.97 12.77 9.06
N THR A 176 -11.94 12.85 8.23
CA THR A 176 -11.59 14.02 7.41
C THR A 176 -11.54 13.68 5.92
N GLU A 177 -11.42 14.70 5.07
CA GLU A 177 -11.27 14.58 3.61
C GLU A 177 -9.96 13.87 3.19
N TYR A 178 -8.99 13.79 4.10
CA TYR A 178 -7.69 13.14 3.91
C TYR A 178 -7.49 11.89 4.79
N CYS A 179 -8.59 11.30 5.27
CA CYS A 179 -8.56 10.12 6.13
C CYS A 179 -7.86 8.90 5.50
N HIS A 180 -7.88 8.76 4.17
CA HIS A 180 -7.13 7.71 3.47
C HIS A 180 -5.61 7.86 3.66
N GLU A 181 -5.09 9.09 3.63
CA GLU A 181 -3.67 9.34 3.89
C GLU A 181 -3.33 9.15 5.37
N ILE A 182 -4.20 9.60 6.29
CA ILE A 182 -4.04 9.32 7.73
C ILE A 182 -3.95 7.80 7.95
N GLY A 183 -4.85 7.04 7.34
CA GLY A 183 -4.88 5.60 7.38
C GLY A 183 -3.58 4.95 6.92
N ALA A 184 -3.07 5.37 5.76
CA ALA A 184 -1.79 4.87 5.26
C ALA A 184 -0.63 5.17 6.22
N ARG A 185 -0.56 6.39 6.76
CA ARG A 185 0.49 6.81 7.70
C ARG A 185 0.39 6.09 9.05
N LEU A 186 -0.81 5.68 9.49
CA LEU A 186 -1.00 4.82 10.66
C LEU A 186 -0.44 3.42 10.43
N VAL A 187 -0.72 2.81 9.27
CA VAL A 187 -0.18 1.49 8.93
C VAL A 187 1.34 1.54 8.81
N ILE A 188 1.89 2.59 8.20
CA ILE A 188 3.35 2.81 8.14
C ILE A 188 3.94 2.95 9.55
N ALA A 189 3.34 3.75 10.43
CA ALA A 189 3.82 3.89 11.81
C ALA A 189 3.81 2.56 12.56
N ALA A 190 2.78 1.72 12.36
CA ALA A 190 2.71 0.38 12.92
C ALA A 190 3.82 -0.53 12.36
N ALA A 191 4.06 -0.48 11.05
CA ALA A 191 5.13 -1.21 10.38
C ALA A 191 6.53 -0.80 10.87
N VAL A 192 6.77 0.50 11.04
CA VAL A 192 8.02 1.04 11.59
C VAL A 192 8.25 0.53 13.01
N ARG A 193 7.24 0.60 13.90
CA ARG A 193 7.34 0.03 15.25
C ARG A 193 7.60 -1.47 15.24
N ALA A 194 6.98 -2.21 14.31
CA ALA A 194 7.22 -3.65 14.14
C ALA A 194 8.66 -3.94 13.69
N ALA A 195 9.17 -3.19 12.72
CA ALA A 195 10.53 -3.32 12.20
C ALA A 195 11.61 -2.96 13.24
N ALA A 196 11.40 -1.90 14.00
CA ALA A 196 12.37 -1.41 14.98
C ALA A 196 12.69 -2.43 16.08
N ARG A 197 11.75 -3.32 16.44
CA ARG A 197 11.99 -4.42 17.40
C ARG A 197 13.01 -5.46 16.91
N PHE A 198 13.30 -5.45 15.62
CA PHE A 198 14.31 -6.31 14.98
C PHE A 198 15.49 -5.48 14.44
N GLU A 199 15.71 -4.27 14.98
CA GLU A 199 16.77 -3.34 14.58
C GLU A 199 16.75 -3.03 13.08
N LYS A 200 15.55 -2.83 12.54
CA LYS A 200 15.35 -2.46 11.13
C LYS A 200 14.75 -1.07 10.99
N GLY A 201 15.36 -0.27 10.12
CA GLY A 201 14.78 0.98 9.63
C GLY A 201 13.84 0.75 8.45
N ILE A 202 13.07 1.77 8.11
CA ILE A 202 12.08 1.75 7.03
C ILE A 202 12.25 2.96 6.13
N GLN A 203 12.41 2.68 4.83
CA GLN A 203 12.21 3.65 3.75
C GLN A 203 10.85 3.39 3.11
N VAL A 204 9.96 4.39 3.13
CA VAL A 204 8.68 4.30 2.38
C VAL A 204 8.96 4.55 0.90
N LEU A 205 8.60 3.59 0.05
CA LEU A 205 8.81 3.68 -1.40
C LEU A 205 7.59 4.24 -2.11
N SER A 206 6.39 3.80 -1.71
CA SER A 206 5.15 4.30 -2.27
C SER A 206 3.94 3.97 -1.39
N VAL A 207 2.91 4.80 -1.50
CA VAL A 207 1.56 4.51 -1.04
C VAL A 207 0.61 4.73 -2.20
N LEU A 208 -0.10 3.67 -2.59
CA LEU A 208 -1.17 3.72 -3.57
C LEU A 208 -2.52 3.65 -2.83
N ASN A 209 -3.34 4.68 -2.99
CA ASN A 209 -4.75 4.66 -2.65
C ASN A 209 -5.56 4.36 -3.91
N ALA A 210 -6.27 3.24 -3.93
CA ALA A 210 -7.07 2.83 -5.07
C ALA A 210 -8.32 2.09 -4.64
N ASP A 211 -9.46 2.48 -5.22
CA ASP A 211 -10.76 1.86 -5.00
C ASP A 211 -11.14 1.85 -3.50
N HIS A 212 -10.98 0.71 -2.81
CA HIS A 212 -11.27 0.55 -1.38
C HIS A 212 -10.11 -0.12 -0.61
N TYR A 213 -8.88 0.06 -1.09
CA TYR A 213 -7.68 -0.46 -0.43
C TYR A 213 -6.53 0.54 -0.47
N LEU A 214 -5.59 0.34 0.45
CA LEU A 214 -4.28 0.97 0.42
C LEU A 214 -3.23 -0.08 0.11
N ARG A 215 -2.30 0.25 -0.78
CA ARG A 215 -1.11 -0.55 -1.07
C ARG A 215 0.15 0.24 -0.73
N ILE A 216 0.84 -0.21 0.31
CA ILE A 216 2.01 0.45 0.88
C ILE A 216 3.24 -0.40 0.54
N THR A 217 4.29 0.21 0.01
CA THR A 217 5.53 -0.49 -0.35
C THR A 217 6.67 0.07 0.48
N LEU A 218 7.30 -0.78 1.29
CA LEU A 218 8.34 -0.40 2.25
C LEU A 218 9.63 -1.14 1.94
N ARG A 219 10.78 -0.48 2.06
CA ARG A 219 12.09 -1.11 2.05
C ARG A 219 12.66 -1.13 3.46
N ALA A 220 13.09 -2.30 3.91
CA ALA A 220 13.76 -2.45 5.19
C ALA A 220 15.26 -2.19 5.05
N THR A 221 15.85 -1.52 6.03
CA THR A 221 17.31 -1.45 6.23
C THR A 221 17.67 -2.12 7.56
N GLU A 222 18.93 -2.51 7.76
CA GLU A 222 19.39 -3.12 9.02
C GLU A 222 20.28 -2.14 9.78
N GLY A 223 20.10 -2.10 11.10
CA GLY A 223 20.86 -1.30 12.04
C GLY A 223 19.96 -0.58 13.05
N ALA A 224 20.40 -0.55 14.31
CA ALA A 224 19.70 0.16 15.38
C ALA A 224 19.59 1.67 15.11
N GLU A 225 20.61 2.27 14.49
CA GLU A 225 20.59 3.69 14.11
C GLU A 225 19.48 4.00 13.09
N ASP A 226 19.36 3.15 12.06
CA ASP A 226 18.30 3.27 11.04
C ASP A 226 16.91 3.05 11.65
N ALA A 227 16.78 2.13 12.61
CA ALA A 227 15.56 1.92 13.37
C ALA A 227 15.16 3.17 14.18
N ASN A 228 16.12 3.77 14.89
CA ASN A 228 15.91 5.00 15.68
C ASN A 228 15.49 6.17 14.79
N LYS A 229 16.20 6.42 13.67
CA LYS A 229 15.83 7.44 12.67
C LYS A 229 14.42 7.25 12.13
N SER A 230 14.01 6.00 11.92
CA SER A 230 12.65 5.69 11.48
C SER A 230 11.61 6.01 12.56
N LEU A 231 11.90 5.73 13.82
CA LEU A 231 11.02 6.03 14.95
C LEU A 231 10.86 7.54 15.20
N GLU A 232 11.87 8.36 14.91
CA GLU A 232 11.80 9.82 15.00
C GLU A 232 10.71 10.43 14.12
N ASN A 233 10.33 9.75 13.04
CA ASN A 233 9.26 10.16 12.12
C ASN A 233 7.86 9.71 12.58
N ILE A 234 7.71 9.28 13.85
CA ILE A 234 6.42 8.89 14.43
C ILE A 234 6.00 9.95 15.45
N GLU A 235 4.97 10.73 15.10
CA GLU A 235 4.51 11.84 15.94
C GLU A 235 2.98 12.03 15.86
N PRO A 236 2.36 12.66 16.88
CA PRO A 236 0.95 13.05 16.81
C PRO A 236 0.74 14.21 15.82
N ALA A 237 -0.42 14.24 15.20
CA ALA A 237 -0.84 15.32 14.31
C ALA A 237 -2.17 15.92 14.81
N TYR A 238 -2.52 17.08 14.28
CA TYR A 238 -3.64 17.89 14.75
C TYR A 238 -4.51 18.36 13.59
N HIS A 239 -5.82 18.46 13.83
CA HIS A 239 -6.79 18.98 12.87
C HIS A 239 -7.77 19.95 13.54
N CYS A 240 -7.99 21.11 12.91
CA CYS A 240 -9.01 22.06 13.31
C CYS A 240 -10.28 21.85 12.49
N PHE A 241 -11.37 21.40 13.12
CA PHE A 241 -12.65 21.21 12.40
C PHE A 241 -13.33 22.52 11.99
N ASP A 242 -12.99 23.65 12.61
CA ASP A 242 -13.55 24.96 12.25
C ASP A 242 -12.98 25.54 10.94
N CYS A 243 -11.66 25.54 10.75
CA CYS A 243 -11.01 26.14 9.58
C CYS A 243 -10.34 25.12 8.64
N GLY A 244 -10.26 23.85 9.05
CA GLY A 244 -9.64 22.76 8.33
C GLY A 244 -8.11 22.75 8.36
N GLU A 245 -7.42 23.68 9.03
CA GLU A 245 -5.96 23.57 9.18
C GLU A 245 -5.59 22.25 9.85
N HIS A 246 -4.53 21.62 9.34
CA HIS A 246 -4.04 20.35 9.83
C HIS A 246 -2.54 20.22 9.58
N GLY A 247 -1.89 19.38 10.38
CA GLY A 247 -0.45 19.17 10.33
C GLY A 247 0.08 18.79 11.71
N PHE A 248 1.35 19.09 11.96
CA PHE A 248 2.04 18.73 13.20
C PHE A 248 2.05 19.87 14.24
N GLU A 249 1.49 21.03 13.88
CA GLU A 249 1.42 22.20 14.74
C GLU A 249 0.34 22.07 15.83
N LYS A 250 0.73 22.32 17.09
CA LYS A 250 -0.16 22.24 18.27
C LYS A 250 -1.07 23.46 18.45
N LYS A 251 -0.96 24.48 17.59
CA LYS A 251 -1.75 25.71 17.66
C LYS A 251 -2.35 26.02 16.31
N CYS A 252 -3.65 26.30 16.28
CA CYS A 252 -4.34 26.72 15.06
C CYS A 252 -4.36 28.24 14.94
N LYS A 253 -4.20 28.77 13.71
CA LYS A 253 -4.25 30.21 13.45
C LYS A 253 -5.60 30.85 13.81
N CYS A 254 -6.70 30.10 13.70
CA CYS A 254 -8.03 30.59 14.08
C CYS A 254 -8.30 30.53 15.60
N LYS A 255 -7.30 30.10 16.40
CA LYS A 255 -7.38 29.97 17.87
C LYS A 255 -8.48 29.03 18.39
N LYS A 256 -9.10 28.23 17.51
CA LYS A 256 -10.07 27.19 17.88
C LYS A 256 -9.38 25.90 18.32
N LYS A 257 -10.16 24.98 18.87
CA LYS A 257 -9.69 23.71 19.41
C LYS A 257 -9.16 22.81 18.30
N LEU A 258 -7.98 22.26 18.51
CA LEU A 258 -7.42 21.20 17.69
C LEU A 258 -7.81 19.83 18.24
N SER A 259 -8.14 18.92 17.33
CA SER A 259 -8.30 17.50 17.61
C SER A 259 -7.01 16.78 17.25
N GLU A 260 -6.39 16.14 18.25
CA GLU A 260 -5.20 15.31 18.07
C GLU A 260 -5.56 13.95 17.45
N PHE A 261 -4.68 13.42 16.61
CA PHE A 261 -4.75 12.08 16.04
C PHE A 261 -3.35 11.49 15.83
N GLY A 262 -3.30 10.20 15.47
CA GLY A 262 -2.05 9.44 15.41
C GLY A 262 -1.72 8.70 16.72
N PRO A 263 -0.42 8.49 17.04
CA PRO A 263 0.73 8.97 16.28
C PRO A 263 0.86 8.27 14.91
N ILE A 264 1.31 9.03 13.90
CA ILE A 264 1.40 8.61 12.50
C ILE A 264 2.82 8.78 11.97
N TRP A 265 3.10 8.21 10.79
CA TRP A 265 4.30 8.51 10.04
C TRP A 265 4.26 9.94 9.47
N SER A 266 5.19 10.81 9.86
CA SER A 266 5.31 12.19 9.38
C SER A 266 6.20 12.35 8.15
N GLY A 267 7.09 11.39 7.88
CA GLY A 267 7.99 11.43 6.73
C GLY A 267 7.31 11.33 5.36
N SER A 268 8.13 11.34 4.30
CA SER A 268 7.66 11.13 2.92
C SER A 268 7.00 9.75 2.77
N ILE A 269 5.98 9.68 1.91
CA ILE A 269 5.29 8.43 1.55
C ILE A 269 5.54 8.01 0.10
N PHE A 270 6.47 8.70 -0.58
CA PHE A 270 6.80 8.49 -1.99
C PHE A 270 8.32 8.62 -2.19
N ASP A 271 8.90 7.63 -2.88
CA ASP A 271 10.25 7.70 -3.41
C ASP A 271 10.18 7.94 -4.92
N GLU A 272 10.57 9.15 -5.35
CA GLU A 272 10.45 9.57 -6.75
C GLU A 272 11.23 8.65 -7.70
N LYS A 273 12.41 8.17 -7.28
CA LYS A 273 13.23 7.26 -8.09
C LYS A 273 12.53 5.92 -8.28
N PHE A 274 11.94 5.37 -7.23
CA PHE A 274 11.16 4.14 -7.27
C PHE A 274 9.96 4.27 -8.21
N ILE A 275 9.19 5.36 -8.08
CA ILE A 275 8.01 5.62 -8.92
C ILE A 275 8.41 5.76 -10.39
N LYS A 276 9.46 6.53 -10.69
CA LYS A 276 10.00 6.68 -12.06
C LYS A 276 10.45 5.35 -12.65
N SER A 277 11.11 4.51 -11.86
CA SER A 277 11.54 3.18 -12.33
C SER A 277 10.33 2.28 -12.63
N GLY A 278 9.29 2.30 -11.80
CA GLY A 278 8.03 1.60 -12.07
C GLY A 278 7.34 2.08 -13.35
N LEU A 279 7.29 3.40 -13.57
CA LEU A 279 6.68 3.99 -14.77
C LEU A 279 7.36 3.49 -16.07
N LYS A 280 8.70 3.44 -16.10
CA LYS A 280 9.46 2.90 -17.25
C LYS A 280 9.09 1.45 -17.57
N ILE A 281 8.81 0.64 -16.55
CA ILE A 281 8.35 -0.74 -16.75
C ILE A 281 6.95 -0.77 -17.37
N VAL A 282 6.04 0.09 -16.90
CA VAL A 282 4.68 0.19 -17.44
C VAL A 282 4.67 0.66 -18.89
N GLU A 283 5.59 1.54 -19.29
CA GLU A 283 5.68 2.04 -20.67
C GLU A 283 6.22 1.00 -21.66
N THR A 284 7.00 0.02 -21.19
CA THR A 284 7.69 -0.96 -22.03
C THR A 284 7.06 -2.34 -22.04
N ARG A 285 6.01 -2.56 -21.23
CA ARG A 285 5.32 -3.85 -21.11
C ARG A 285 3.82 -3.67 -21.24
N ASP A 286 3.15 -4.75 -21.64
CA ASP A 286 1.70 -4.80 -21.72
C ASP A 286 1.09 -5.22 -20.37
N PHE A 287 0.19 -4.39 -19.86
CA PHE A 287 -0.52 -4.59 -18.59
C PHE A 287 -2.02 -4.42 -18.83
N GLY A 288 -2.86 -5.25 -18.21
CA GLY A 288 -4.32 -5.14 -18.34
C GLY A 288 -4.85 -3.77 -17.90
N THR A 289 -4.18 -3.13 -16.94
CA THR A 289 -4.53 -1.80 -16.43
C THR A 289 -3.53 -0.69 -16.83
N GLN A 290 -2.76 -0.87 -17.91
CA GLN A 290 -1.65 0.01 -18.29
C GLN A 290 -2.00 1.51 -18.31
N LYS A 291 -3.10 1.89 -18.95
CA LYS A 291 -3.53 3.32 -19.01
C LYS A 291 -3.76 3.91 -17.62
N ARG A 292 -4.37 3.14 -16.71
CA ARG A 292 -4.63 3.55 -15.31
C ARG A 292 -3.32 3.65 -14.54
N LEU A 293 -2.40 2.70 -14.74
CA LEU A 293 -1.07 2.71 -14.12
C LEU A 293 -0.25 3.93 -14.52
N ILE A 294 -0.13 4.23 -15.83
CA ILE A 294 0.63 5.39 -16.31
C ILE A 294 0.08 6.67 -15.66
N LYS A 295 -1.23 6.89 -15.74
CA LYS A 295 -1.88 8.07 -15.14
C LYS A 295 -1.61 8.17 -13.64
N THR A 296 -1.65 7.05 -12.92
CA THR A 296 -1.46 7.03 -11.47
C THR A 296 0.00 7.26 -11.09
N LEU A 297 0.95 6.61 -11.75
CA LEU A 297 2.38 6.77 -11.49
C LEU A 297 2.88 8.17 -11.86
N GLU A 298 2.38 8.77 -12.94
CA GLU A 298 2.64 10.17 -13.28
C GLU A 298 2.16 11.13 -12.18
N LEU A 299 0.95 10.91 -11.66
CA LEU A 299 0.42 11.70 -10.56
C LEU A 299 1.21 11.49 -9.26
N MET A 300 1.60 10.26 -8.94
CA MET A 300 2.45 9.96 -7.79
C MET A 300 3.85 10.57 -7.93
N LYS A 301 4.39 10.67 -9.16
CA LYS A 301 5.66 11.34 -9.45
C LYS A 301 5.58 12.84 -9.15
N GLU A 302 4.47 13.48 -9.51
CA GLU A 302 4.18 14.88 -9.14
C GLU A 302 4.08 15.02 -7.60
N GLU A 303 3.37 14.11 -6.95
CA GLU A 303 3.17 14.09 -5.49
C GLU A 303 4.43 13.85 -4.67
N ALA A 304 5.45 13.20 -5.23
CA ALA A 304 6.66 12.87 -4.49
C ALA A 304 7.39 14.11 -3.95
N GLY A 305 7.18 15.27 -4.58
CA GLY A 305 7.66 16.57 -4.09
C GLY A 305 6.66 17.32 -3.20
N GLY A 306 5.44 16.82 -3.01
CA GLY A 306 4.36 17.51 -2.31
C GLY A 306 4.52 17.51 -0.79
N SER A 307 3.69 18.31 -0.11
CA SER A 307 3.63 18.35 1.35
C SER A 307 2.95 17.11 1.95
N VAL A 308 3.12 16.95 3.26
CA VAL A 308 2.30 16.03 4.06
C VAL A 308 0.85 16.51 4.04
N PHE A 309 -0.10 15.60 3.81
CA PHE A 309 -1.53 15.87 3.63
C PHE A 309 -1.90 16.77 2.44
N TYR A 310 -3.19 16.98 2.29
CA TYR A 310 -3.79 17.72 1.19
C TYR A 310 -5.07 18.44 1.61
N TYR A 311 -5.45 19.43 0.80
CA TYR A 311 -6.63 20.27 0.98
C TYR A 311 -7.61 19.99 -0.16
N ASP A 312 -8.82 19.52 0.16
CA ASP A 312 -9.90 19.36 -0.81
C ASP A 312 -10.54 20.72 -1.13
N LEU A 313 -10.35 21.20 -2.36
CA LEU A 313 -10.83 22.53 -2.76
C LEU A 313 -12.36 22.63 -2.72
N HIS A 314 -13.08 21.55 -3.01
CA HIS A 314 -14.55 21.55 -2.97
C HIS A 314 -15.08 21.64 -1.53
N LYS A 315 -14.29 21.22 -0.53
CA LYS A 315 -14.62 21.41 0.89
C LYS A 315 -14.21 22.79 1.40
N ARG A 316 -13.22 23.43 0.77
CA ARG A 316 -12.72 24.75 1.19
C ARG A 316 -13.52 25.91 0.62
N TYR A 317 -13.89 25.87 -0.66
CA TYR A 317 -14.65 26.95 -1.29
C TYR A 317 -16.16 26.73 -1.14
N LYS A 318 -16.90 27.81 -0.90
CA LYS A 318 -18.36 27.84 -1.02
C LYS A 318 -18.69 28.55 -2.33
N GLY A 319 -19.26 27.86 -3.31
CA GLY A 319 -19.56 28.41 -4.63
C GLY A 319 -18.49 28.08 -5.67
N ASN A 320 -17.93 29.09 -6.34
CA ASN A 320 -17.01 28.89 -7.46
C ASN A 320 -15.68 28.30 -6.99
N VAL A 321 -15.41 27.05 -7.36
CA VAL A 321 -14.17 26.35 -7.03
C VAL A 321 -13.18 26.56 -8.18
N PRO A 322 -11.96 27.07 -7.92
CA PRO A 322 -10.97 27.23 -8.98
C PRO A 322 -10.57 25.89 -9.58
N ARG A 323 -10.16 25.87 -10.86
CA ARG A 323 -9.60 24.65 -11.44
C ARG A 323 -8.30 24.31 -10.70
N ILE A 324 -8.06 23.01 -10.46
CA ILE A 324 -6.89 22.53 -9.71
C ILE A 324 -5.57 23.07 -10.30
N ALA A 325 -5.44 23.09 -11.63
CA ALA A 325 -4.24 23.60 -12.29
C ALA A 325 -4.01 25.09 -11.98
N GLU A 326 -5.06 25.92 -12.09
CA GLU A 326 -5.00 27.36 -11.81
C GLU A 326 -4.68 27.64 -10.33
N ALA A 327 -5.22 26.82 -9.42
CA ALA A 327 -4.94 26.93 -7.99
C ALA A 327 -3.47 26.61 -7.68
N ILE A 328 -2.92 25.56 -8.30
CA ILE A 328 -1.51 25.19 -8.15
C ILE A 328 -0.58 26.27 -8.72
N GLU A 329 -0.88 26.79 -9.91
CA GLU A 329 -0.12 27.86 -10.56
C GLU A 329 -0.04 29.10 -9.65
N LYS A 330 -1.19 29.59 -9.16
CA LYS A 330 -1.25 30.74 -8.24
C LYS A 330 -0.50 30.55 -6.93
N LEU A 331 -0.46 29.32 -6.40
CA LEU A 331 0.30 29.02 -5.19
C LEU A 331 1.80 29.03 -5.48
N ASN A 332 2.21 28.43 -6.60
CA ASN A 332 3.61 28.40 -7.01
C ASN A 332 4.14 29.81 -7.34
N GLU A 333 3.34 30.69 -7.96
CA GLU A 333 3.67 32.11 -8.17
C GLU A 333 3.94 32.86 -6.86
N LYS A 334 3.28 32.45 -5.77
CA LYS A 334 3.48 32.99 -4.41
C LYS A 334 4.62 32.29 -3.66
N GLY A 335 5.38 31.41 -4.32
CA GLY A 335 6.45 30.63 -3.71
C GLY A 335 5.95 29.51 -2.78
N ILE A 336 4.65 29.18 -2.81
CA ILE A 336 4.06 28.09 -2.03
C ILE A 336 3.99 26.86 -2.91
N LYS A 337 4.78 25.84 -2.57
CA LYS A 337 4.76 24.57 -3.32
C LYS A 337 3.37 23.93 -3.25
N ALA A 338 2.81 23.61 -4.41
CA ALA A 338 1.57 22.88 -4.52
C ALA A 338 1.63 21.81 -5.62
N THR A 339 1.01 20.66 -5.36
CA THR A 339 0.88 19.56 -6.33
C THR A 339 -0.53 18.98 -6.28
N ARG A 340 -0.92 18.25 -7.32
CA ARG A 340 -2.11 17.40 -7.29
C ARG A 340 -1.92 16.23 -6.30
N THR A 341 -2.98 15.47 -6.06
CA THR A 341 -2.89 14.18 -5.38
C THR A 341 -3.81 13.11 -5.96
N HIS A 342 -3.33 11.87 -6.04
CA HIS A 342 -4.10 10.69 -6.42
C HIS A 342 -5.06 10.24 -5.32
N PHE A 343 -4.86 10.68 -4.07
CA PHE A 343 -5.77 10.37 -2.97
C PHE A 343 -7.16 11.00 -3.18
N ASN A 344 -7.22 12.19 -3.77
CA ASN A 344 -8.46 12.89 -4.06
C ASN A 344 -8.29 13.81 -5.29
N PRO A 345 -9.04 13.61 -6.38
CA PRO A 345 -8.92 14.40 -7.61
C PRO A 345 -9.29 15.87 -7.46
N THR A 346 -10.02 16.24 -6.39
CA THR A 346 -10.41 17.62 -6.09
C THR A 346 -9.48 18.31 -5.09
N ALA A 347 -8.37 17.68 -4.74
CA ALA A 347 -7.46 18.17 -3.72
C ALA A 347 -6.08 18.57 -4.25
N ILE A 348 -5.41 19.39 -3.46
CA ILE A 348 -4.02 19.82 -3.67
C ILE A 348 -3.18 19.53 -2.42
N ARG A 349 -1.96 19.03 -2.59
CA ARG A 349 -0.95 19.01 -1.52
C ARG A 349 -0.33 20.39 -1.45
N SER A 350 -0.33 20.99 -0.27
CA SER A 350 0.42 22.22 0.00
C SER A 350 0.66 22.34 1.51
N GLU A 351 1.80 22.89 1.93
CA GLU A 351 2.10 23.06 3.37
C GLU A 351 1.14 24.03 4.05
N LYS A 352 0.68 25.03 3.29
CA LYS A 352 -0.23 26.05 3.77
C LYS A 352 -1.27 26.32 2.70
N PHE A 353 -2.52 26.28 3.09
CA PHE A 353 -3.61 26.70 2.21
C PHE A 353 -4.23 27.99 2.72
N SER A 354 -4.15 29.04 1.92
CA SER A 354 -4.94 30.26 2.07
C SER A 354 -5.82 30.42 0.85
N LYS A 355 -7.08 30.81 1.07
CA LYS A 355 -8.07 30.99 0.00
C LYS A 355 -7.68 32.06 -1.01
#